data_AF-A0A4R6LKX0-F1
#
_entry.id   AF-A0A4R6LKX0-F1
#
_cell.length_a   1.000
_cell.length_b   1.000
_cell.length_c   1.000
_cell.angle_alpha   90.00
_cell.angle_beta   90.00
_cell.angle_gamma   90.00
#
_symmetry.space_group_name_H-M   'P 1'
#
loop_
_entity.id
_entity.type
_entity.pdbx_description
1 polymer ?
#
loop_
_entity_poly.entity_id
_entity_poly.type
_entity_poly.pdbx_seq_one_letter_code
_entity_poly.pdbx_strand_id
1 'polypeptide(L)'
;MNRQKLLSSIPAVNDFLAAEQADRIINKYSRTRFLKTLRSELEKIRQIILAEKAEMEETDIDCQELKVGEILISVSKRLEAEDNEGLKRVINAGGIILHTNLGRSLLPENALNKVKEIAAEYSSLEFDLENGERGYRYKRTKQLLRDLTGAESAVVVNNNAAAVMLVLKTIAEDREVIIARGEMVEIGGSFRIPEVMESSGAILKEVGSTNKVYLKDYLTAVGEKTGALLKVHTSNYRIQGFTHSVSAEEMVKAAHQHDLVVIEDLGSGILFDLSEYGLPEEPTVKEEILAGIDILTFSGDKLLGGPQAGIIVGREKFISQIEQHPLMRALRVDKMTLAALEETLKLYYNLEEALQKIPTLKILTEKAEKAKIRAEKLKAKIEAPAGVKFTIIESEAKVGGGAYPLNTFKSYALAVETGDLSPEKFVYKLRQLKTPVISRIQNELIIFDLKTVFEHQLEELAISINKVLAEVF
;
A
#
# COMPACT_ATOMS: atom_id res chain seq x y z
N MET A 1 -13.65 41.17 32.09
CA MET A 1 -12.47 41.89 32.69
C MET A 1 -11.90 42.87 31.65
N ASN A 2 -11.26 44.01 32.02
CA ASN A 2 -10.69 44.91 30.99
C ASN A 2 -9.57 44.19 30.22
N ARG A 3 -9.57 44.27 28.87
CA ARG A 3 -8.58 43.67 27.94
C ARG A 3 -7.13 43.84 28.37
N GLN A 4 -6.79 45.02 28.90
CA GLN A 4 -5.43 45.30 29.37
C GLN A 4 -5.05 44.43 30.58
N LYS A 5 -6.01 44.13 31.46
CA LYS A 5 -5.81 43.21 32.59
C LYS A 5 -5.65 41.76 32.11
N LEU A 6 -6.42 41.31 31.11
CA LEU A 6 -6.29 39.95 30.55
C LEU A 6 -4.92 39.73 29.90
N LEU A 7 -4.44 40.68 29.09
CA LEU A 7 -3.11 40.60 28.48
C LEU A 7 -1.98 40.58 29.53
N SER A 8 -2.12 41.34 30.63
CA SER A 8 -1.15 41.32 31.73
C SER A 8 -1.21 40.04 32.58
N SER A 9 -2.29 39.27 32.50
CA SER A 9 -2.45 38.01 33.23
C SER A 9 -1.79 36.81 32.54
N ILE A 10 -1.28 36.96 31.31
CA ILE A 10 -0.55 35.90 30.62
C ILE A 10 0.80 35.67 31.32
N PRO A 11 1.10 34.45 31.82
CA PRO A 11 2.36 34.19 32.52
C PRO A 11 3.59 34.40 31.63
N ALA A 12 4.72 34.73 32.24
CA ALA A 12 5.99 34.87 31.55
C ALA A 12 6.58 33.48 31.22
N VAL A 13 7.41 33.40 30.17
CA VAL A 13 8.07 32.14 29.78
C VAL A 13 8.85 31.49 30.93
N ASN A 14 9.44 32.30 31.83
CA ASN A 14 10.16 31.80 33.00
C ASN A 14 9.25 31.11 34.01
N ASP A 15 7.98 31.53 34.15
CA ASP A 15 7.01 30.92 35.05
C ASP A 15 6.68 29.48 34.60
N PHE A 16 6.62 29.26 33.28
CA PHE A 16 6.47 27.92 32.71
C PHE A 16 7.72 27.07 32.93
N LEU A 17 8.92 27.64 32.74
CA LEU A 17 10.18 26.92 32.92
C LEU A 17 10.46 26.54 34.39
N ALA A 18 9.87 27.25 35.35
CA ALA A 18 9.99 26.94 36.77
C ALA A 18 9.02 25.84 37.24
N ALA A 19 8.06 25.43 36.40
CA ALA A 19 7.08 24.42 36.74
C ALA A 19 7.62 22.99 36.54
N GLU A 20 7.41 22.10 37.52
CA GLU A 20 7.84 20.69 37.45
C GLU A 20 7.27 19.95 36.23
N GLN A 21 6.06 20.32 35.80
CA GLN A 21 5.44 19.77 34.59
C GLN A 21 6.23 20.09 33.32
N ALA A 22 6.87 21.26 33.26
CA ALA A 22 7.67 21.65 32.10
C ALA A 22 8.93 20.78 31.98
N ASP A 23 9.58 20.41 33.08
CA ASP A 23 10.73 19.50 33.06
C ASP A 23 10.36 18.13 32.46
N ARG A 24 9.19 17.60 32.80
CA ARG A 24 8.68 16.33 32.23
C ARG A 24 8.45 16.45 30.73
N ILE A 25 7.85 17.55 30.27
CA ILE A 25 7.59 17.81 28.84
C ILE A 25 8.92 18.02 28.10
N ILE A 26 9.86 18.77 28.66
CA ILE A 26 11.17 19.05 28.07
C ILE A 26 12.00 17.77 27.94
N ASN A 27 12.02 16.92 28.97
CA ASN A 27 12.75 15.64 28.93
C ASN A 27 12.18 14.69 27.86
N LYS A 28 10.87 14.75 27.61
CA LYS A 28 10.21 13.93 26.59
C LYS A 28 10.39 14.48 25.17
N TYR A 29 10.23 15.79 24.97
CA TYR A 29 10.09 16.39 23.63
C TYR A 29 11.22 17.35 23.22
N SER A 30 12.23 17.57 24.07
CA SER A 30 13.28 18.58 23.99
C SER A 30 12.86 20.01 24.36
N ARG A 31 13.81 20.74 24.96
CA ARG A 31 13.65 22.16 25.36
C ARG A 31 13.32 23.06 24.18
N THR A 32 13.95 22.82 23.03
CA THR A 32 13.78 23.62 21.82
C THR A 32 12.34 23.57 21.32
N ARG A 33 11.77 22.36 21.23
CA ARG A 33 10.38 22.18 20.78
C ARG A 33 9.39 22.72 21.81
N PHE A 34 9.61 22.44 23.09
CA PHE A 34 8.81 23.02 24.17
C PHE A 34 8.71 24.55 24.07
N LEU A 35 9.84 25.26 23.99
CA LEU A 35 9.86 26.72 23.92
C LEU A 35 9.19 27.26 22.65
N LYS A 36 9.38 26.59 21.51
CA LYS A 36 8.73 26.98 20.24
C LYS A 36 7.21 26.85 20.35
N THR A 37 6.73 25.71 20.85
CA THR A 37 5.30 25.43 20.97
C THR A 37 4.66 26.32 22.03
N LEU A 38 5.30 26.51 23.19
CA LEU A 38 4.84 27.44 24.23
C LEU A 38 4.70 28.86 23.68
N ARG A 39 5.72 29.39 22.99
CA ARG A 39 5.64 30.73 22.40
C ARG A 39 4.49 30.85 21.39
N SER A 40 4.26 29.81 20.58
CA SER A 40 3.15 29.78 19.64
C SER A 40 1.79 29.75 20.34
N GLU A 41 1.63 28.99 21.43
CA GLU A 41 0.40 28.96 22.21
C GLU A 41 0.14 30.30 22.92
N LEU A 42 1.17 30.90 23.54
CA LEU A 42 1.05 32.23 24.13
C LEU A 42 0.68 33.30 23.09
N GLU A 43 1.20 33.20 21.86
CA GLU A 43 0.86 34.12 20.78
C GLU A 43 -0.58 33.93 20.29
N LYS A 44 -1.06 32.69 20.17
CA LYS A 44 -2.48 32.41 19.87
C LYS A 44 -3.40 33.02 20.92
N ILE A 45 -3.08 32.80 22.21
CA ILE A 45 -3.85 33.37 23.33
C ILE A 45 -3.87 34.90 23.23
N ARG A 46 -2.73 35.55 22.95
CA ARG A 46 -2.67 37.00 22.71
C ARG A 46 -3.57 37.41 21.56
N GLN A 47 -3.52 36.71 20.42
CA GLN A 47 -4.33 37.04 19.25
C GLN A 47 -5.83 36.92 19.53
N ILE A 48 -6.27 35.90 20.25
CA ILE A 48 -7.68 35.74 20.65
C ILE A 48 -8.13 36.93 21.50
N ILE A 49 -7.37 37.28 22.55
CA ILE A 49 -7.66 38.44 23.41
C ILE A 49 -7.63 39.76 22.61
N LEU A 50 -6.85 39.85 21.53
CA LEU A 50 -6.75 41.04 20.70
C LEU A 50 -7.86 41.14 19.62
N ALA A 51 -8.36 40.00 19.12
CA ALA A 51 -9.30 39.86 18.02
C ALA A 51 -10.77 39.95 18.44
N GLU A 52 -11.10 39.76 19.73
CA GLU A 52 -12.45 39.99 20.29
C GLU A 52 -12.83 41.48 20.23
N LYS A 53 -13.31 41.90 19.05
CA LYS A 53 -14.02 43.16 18.78
C LYS A 53 -15.18 42.85 17.82
N ALA A 54 -16.37 42.60 18.36
CA ALA A 54 -17.66 43.12 17.83
C ALA A 54 -18.87 42.53 18.57
N GLU A 55 -18.93 42.66 19.89
CA GLU A 55 -20.14 42.96 20.68
C GLU A 55 -19.75 42.87 22.15
N MET A 56 -20.02 43.96 22.88
CA MET A 56 -19.70 44.06 24.30
C MET A 56 -20.75 43.27 25.09
N GLU A 57 -20.43 42.04 25.46
CA GLU A 57 -20.89 41.35 26.65
C GLU A 57 -19.80 40.32 27.02
N GLU A 58 -19.69 40.01 28.31
CA GLU A 58 -18.57 39.36 29.02
C GLU A 58 -17.60 38.46 28.22
N THR A 59 -16.29 38.71 28.38
CA THR A 59 -15.21 37.83 27.89
C THR A 59 -15.38 36.40 28.42
N ASP A 60 -15.63 35.44 27.53
CA ASP A 60 -15.80 34.01 27.85
C ASP A 60 -14.47 33.27 28.13
N ILE A 61 -13.33 33.99 28.08
CA ILE A 61 -12.02 33.43 28.48
C ILE A 61 -11.95 33.41 30.01
N ASP A 62 -12.15 32.24 30.61
CA ASP A 62 -11.94 32.01 32.03
C ASP A 62 -10.46 32.25 32.37
N CYS A 63 -10.19 33.05 33.41
CA CYS A 63 -8.83 33.25 33.95
C CYS A 63 -8.18 31.92 34.38
N GLN A 64 -8.96 30.86 34.59
CA GLN A 64 -8.44 29.51 34.78
C GLN A 64 -7.67 28.98 33.57
N GLU A 65 -8.05 29.33 32.35
CA GLU A 65 -7.37 28.91 31.11
C GLU A 65 -6.01 29.59 30.91
N LEU A 66 -5.77 30.72 31.58
CA LEU A 66 -4.50 31.44 31.57
C LEU A 66 -3.50 30.92 32.62
N LYS A 67 -3.87 29.90 33.41
CA LYS A 67 -2.96 29.29 34.40
C LYS A 67 -1.84 28.53 33.69
N VAL A 68 -0.66 28.56 34.32
CA VAL A 68 0.53 27.83 33.84
C VAL A 68 0.22 26.36 33.54
N GLY A 69 -0.52 25.68 34.43
CA GLY A 69 -0.89 24.27 34.25
C GLY A 69 -1.72 23.99 33.00
N GLU A 70 -2.75 24.80 32.72
CA GLU A 70 -3.63 24.59 31.55
C GLU A 70 -2.90 24.82 30.23
N ILE A 71 -2.08 25.87 30.16
CA ILE A 71 -1.24 26.14 29.00
C ILE A 71 -0.20 25.03 28.82
N LEU A 72 0.40 24.50 29.91
CA LEU A 72 1.32 23.34 29.82
C LEU A 72 0.61 22.07 29.34
N ILE A 73 -0.65 21.84 29.73
CA ILE A 73 -1.47 20.74 29.20
C ILE A 73 -1.68 20.92 27.68
N SER A 74 -2.04 22.13 27.24
CA SER A 74 -2.20 22.45 25.81
C SER A 74 -0.90 22.24 25.03
N VAL A 75 0.23 22.76 25.54
CA VAL A 75 1.56 22.57 24.95
C VAL A 75 1.93 21.09 24.87
N SER A 76 1.70 20.32 25.94
CA SER A 76 1.96 18.88 25.95
C SER A 76 1.12 18.13 24.93
N LYS A 77 -0.19 18.43 24.84
CA LYS A 77 -1.10 17.82 23.85
C LYS A 77 -0.65 18.14 22.42
N ARG A 78 -0.24 19.37 22.15
CA ARG A 78 0.25 19.77 20.83
C ARG A 78 1.55 19.09 20.46
N LEU A 79 2.51 19.01 21.38
CA LEU A 79 3.76 18.28 21.16
C LEU A 79 3.53 16.78 20.96
N GLU A 80 2.60 16.20 21.71
CA GLU A 80 2.17 14.82 21.51
C GLU A 80 1.51 14.61 20.15
N ALA A 81 0.66 15.54 19.70
CA ALA A 81 0.06 15.47 18.38
C ALA A 81 1.14 15.52 17.28
N GLU A 82 2.10 16.46 17.39
CA GLU A 82 3.23 16.62 16.47
C GLU A 82 4.13 15.36 16.43
N ASP A 83 4.44 14.75 17.58
CA ASP A 83 5.21 13.48 17.64
C ASP A 83 4.48 12.29 17.04
N ASN A 84 3.15 12.35 17.08
CA ASN A 84 2.30 11.35 16.45
C ASN A 84 1.96 11.73 15.00
N GLU A 85 2.58 12.74 14.38
CA GLU A 85 2.43 13.01 12.94
C GLU A 85 3.25 12.00 12.10
N GLY A 86 2.75 11.68 10.90
CA GLY A 86 3.41 10.76 9.96
C GLY A 86 2.73 9.40 9.81
N LEU A 87 3.49 8.40 9.34
CA LEU A 87 2.99 7.06 9.08
C LEU A 87 2.59 6.36 10.38
N LYS A 88 1.37 5.80 10.39
CA LYS A 88 0.82 5.06 11.53
C LYS A 88 0.46 3.66 11.13
N ARG A 89 0.65 2.72 12.06
CA ARG A 89 -0.05 1.44 11.99
C ARG A 89 -1.55 1.71 12.11
N VAL A 90 -2.34 1.03 11.28
CA VAL A 90 -3.80 1.10 11.29
C VAL A 90 -4.40 -0.29 11.45
N ILE A 91 -5.63 -0.37 11.96
CA ILE A 91 -6.45 -1.59 11.87
C ILE A 91 -7.35 -1.45 10.65
N ASN A 92 -7.14 -2.33 9.66
CA ASN A 92 -7.99 -2.41 8.48
C ASN A 92 -9.21 -3.29 8.77
N ALA A 93 -10.35 -2.67 9.05
CA ALA A 93 -11.65 -3.34 9.17
C ALA A 93 -12.58 -2.95 7.99
N GLY A 94 -12.01 -2.50 6.87
CA GLY A 94 -12.76 -2.10 5.68
C GLY A 94 -13.02 -3.26 4.71
N GLY A 95 -12.35 -4.41 4.89
CA GLY A 95 -12.55 -5.58 4.02
C GLY A 95 -11.87 -5.48 2.66
N ILE A 96 -10.94 -4.55 2.47
CA ILE A 96 -10.09 -4.47 1.25
C ILE A 96 -8.72 -5.03 1.60
N ILE A 97 -8.31 -6.14 0.99
CA ILE A 97 -7.11 -6.89 1.37
C ILE A 97 -5.83 -6.16 0.92
N LEU A 98 -5.66 -5.98 -0.39
CA LEU A 98 -4.60 -5.18 -1.01
C LEU A 98 -5.03 -3.71 -1.06
N HIS A 99 -5.08 -3.05 0.09
CA HIS A 99 -5.52 -1.67 0.14
C HIS A 99 -4.38 -0.72 -0.24
N THR A 100 -4.46 -0.09 -1.42
CA THR A 100 -3.42 0.83 -1.94
C THR A 100 -3.08 1.94 -0.94
N ASN A 101 -4.09 2.59 -0.35
CA ASN A 101 -3.88 3.67 0.63
C ASN A 101 -3.33 3.19 1.99
N LEU A 102 -3.42 1.89 2.32
CA LEU A 102 -2.96 1.35 3.59
C LEU A 102 -1.69 0.50 3.46
N GLY A 103 -0.99 0.59 2.31
CA GLY A 103 0.31 -0.05 2.11
C GLY A 103 0.28 -1.42 1.42
N ARG A 104 -0.84 -1.80 0.78
CA ARG A 104 -0.98 -3.06 0.02
C ARG A 104 -0.69 -4.31 0.85
N SER A 105 0.30 -5.12 0.44
CA SER A 105 0.62 -6.40 1.06
C SER A 105 1.36 -6.28 2.38
N LEU A 106 1.15 -7.29 3.21
CA LEU A 106 1.77 -7.41 4.52
C LEU A 106 2.92 -8.40 4.44
N LEU A 107 4.03 -8.09 5.12
CA LEU A 107 5.21 -8.95 5.13
C LEU A 107 5.04 -10.12 6.11
N PRO A 108 5.49 -11.34 5.75
CA PRO A 108 5.57 -12.44 6.70
C PRO A 108 6.60 -12.15 7.80
N GLU A 109 6.43 -12.78 8.97
CA GLU A 109 7.31 -12.58 10.12
C GLU A 109 8.78 -12.89 9.80
N ASN A 110 9.04 -13.94 9.00
CA ASN A 110 10.39 -14.27 8.51
C ASN A 110 11.03 -13.09 7.77
N ALA A 111 10.30 -12.43 6.87
CA ALA A 111 10.78 -11.27 6.13
C ALA A 111 11.05 -10.08 7.06
N LEU A 112 10.16 -9.80 8.02
CA LEU A 112 10.34 -8.73 9.00
C LEU A 112 11.59 -8.95 9.87
N ASN A 113 11.79 -10.19 10.34
CA ASN A 113 12.97 -10.56 11.13
C ASN A 113 14.25 -10.41 10.31
N LYS A 114 14.24 -10.82 9.03
CA LYS A 114 15.40 -10.67 8.16
C LYS A 114 15.70 -9.21 7.83
N VAL A 115 14.68 -8.38 7.62
CA VAL A 115 14.85 -6.94 7.48
C VAL A 115 15.50 -6.35 8.72
N LYS A 116 15.02 -6.71 9.92
CA LYS A 116 15.59 -6.22 11.18
C LYS A 116 17.07 -6.62 11.31
N GLU A 117 17.40 -7.88 11.04
CA GLU A 117 18.78 -8.39 11.04
C GLU A 117 19.68 -7.59 10.07
N ILE A 118 19.28 -7.51 8.80
CA ILE A 118 20.06 -6.85 7.73
C ILE A 118 20.13 -5.33 7.90
N ALA A 119 19.11 -4.72 8.50
CA ALA A 119 19.08 -3.28 8.75
C ALA A 119 19.95 -2.87 9.95
N ALA A 120 19.99 -3.69 11.00
CA ALA A 120 20.67 -3.39 12.26
C ALA A 120 22.20 -3.40 12.15
N GLU A 121 22.75 -4.23 11.25
CA GLU A 121 24.20 -4.43 11.12
C GLU A 121 24.71 -4.34 9.67
N TYR A 122 26.03 -4.50 9.49
CA TYR A 122 26.62 -4.71 8.18
C TYR A 122 26.17 -6.05 7.60
N SER A 123 26.10 -6.14 6.27
CA SER A 123 25.71 -7.38 5.59
C SER A 123 26.52 -7.60 4.32
N SER A 124 26.51 -8.85 3.82
CA SER A 124 27.15 -9.26 2.57
C SER A 124 26.38 -8.83 1.31
N LEU A 125 25.65 -7.71 1.38
CA LEU A 125 24.74 -7.24 0.33
C LEU A 125 25.39 -7.16 -1.06
N GLU A 126 26.65 -6.71 -1.14
CA GLU A 126 27.44 -6.64 -2.37
C GLU A 126 28.84 -7.23 -2.14
N PHE A 127 28.94 -8.26 -1.29
CA PHE A 127 30.22 -8.88 -0.95
C PHE A 127 30.11 -10.39 -1.12
N ASP A 128 30.97 -10.95 -1.98
CA ASP A 128 31.07 -12.40 -2.14
C ASP A 128 31.94 -12.96 -1.00
N LEU A 129 31.31 -13.74 -0.12
CA LEU A 129 31.96 -14.32 1.05
C LEU A 129 32.97 -15.42 0.70
N GLU A 130 32.86 -16.05 -0.47
CA GLU A 130 33.76 -17.11 -0.91
C GLU A 130 35.07 -16.52 -1.45
N ASN A 131 34.98 -15.51 -2.30
CA ASN A 131 36.14 -14.90 -2.96
C ASN A 131 36.69 -13.65 -2.24
N GLY A 132 35.95 -13.07 -1.29
CA GLY A 132 36.37 -11.89 -0.55
C GLY A 132 36.36 -10.59 -1.36
N GLU A 133 35.53 -10.51 -2.40
CA GLU A 133 35.49 -9.38 -3.34
C GLU A 133 34.07 -8.80 -3.53
N ARG A 134 33.95 -7.78 -4.39
CA ARG A 134 32.66 -7.18 -4.70
C ARG A 134 31.74 -8.19 -5.39
N GLY A 135 30.60 -8.47 -4.76
CA GLY A 135 29.58 -9.38 -5.25
C GLY A 135 28.39 -8.70 -5.93
N TYR A 136 27.54 -9.53 -6.55
CA TYR A 136 26.30 -9.11 -7.18
C TYR A 136 25.12 -9.21 -6.21
N ARG A 137 24.50 -8.07 -5.85
CA ARG A 137 23.44 -8.02 -4.83
C ARG A 137 22.20 -8.85 -5.13
N TYR A 138 21.90 -9.08 -6.40
CA TYR A 138 20.70 -9.79 -6.82
C TYR A 138 20.95 -11.29 -6.99
N LYS A 139 22.15 -11.82 -6.70
CA LYS A 139 22.51 -13.23 -6.91
C LYS A 139 21.45 -14.18 -6.34
N ARG A 140 21.03 -13.94 -5.10
CA ARG A 140 20.06 -14.82 -4.42
C ARG A 140 18.62 -14.63 -4.92
N THR A 141 18.14 -13.40 -5.06
CA THR A 141 16.78 -13.14 -5.57
C THR A 141 16.63 -13.59 -7.03
N LYS A 142 17.67 -13.42 -7.86
CA LYS A 142 17.72 -13.92 -9.25
C LYS A 142 17.54 -15.43 -9.27
N GLN A 143 18.28 -16.17 -8.43
CA GLN A 143 18.14 -17.63 -8.34
C GLN A 143 16.72 -18.04 -7.94
N LEU A 144 16.18 -17.46 -6.87
CA LEU A 144 14.83 -17.78 -6.38
C LEU A 144 13.75 -17.51 -7.44
N LEU A 145 13.84 -16.37 -8.13
CA LEU A 145 12.89 -16.03 -9.19
C LEU A 145 12.98 -16.98 -10.37
N ARG A 146 14.17 -17.40 -10.79
CA ARG A 146 14.34 -18.40 -11.85
C ARG A 146 13.69 -19.73 -11.47
N ASP A 147 13.97 -20.21 -10.26
CA ASP A 147 13.43 -21.48 -9.76
C ASP A 147 11.89 -21.46 -9.70
N LEU A 148 11.29 -20.34 -9.28
CA LEU A 148 9.84 -20.22 -9.11
C LEU A 148 9.09 -19.97 -10.43
N THR A 149 9.68 -19.21 -11.35
CA THR A 149 9.01 -18.76 -12.58
C THR A 149 9.35 -19.59 -13.81
N GLY A 150 10.47 -20.32 -13.79
CA GLY A 150 10.99 -21.01 -14.97
C GLY A 150 11.72 -20.10 -15.97
N ALA A 151 11.85 -18.81 -15.68
CA ALA A 151 12.58 -17.88 -16.52
C ALA A 151 14.09 -18.19 -16.55
N GLU A 152 14.75 -17.84 -17.65
CA GLU A 152 16.20 -18.02 -17.80
C GLU A 152 16.97 -17.12 -16.82
N SER A 153 16.47 -15.90 -16.59
CA SER A 153 17.08 -14.91 -15.70
C SER A 153 16.06 -13.97 -15.08
N ALA A 154 16.50 -13.18 -14.09
CA ALA A 154 15.66 -12.23 -13.40
C ALA A 154 16.46 -11.09 -12.74
N VAL A 155 15.85 -9.91 -12.65
CA VAL A 155 16.37 -8.74 -11.93
C VAL A 155 15.26 -8.01 -11.19
N VAL A 156 15.63 -7.27 -10.14
CA VAL A 156 14.69 -6.53 -9.29
C VAL A 156 15.05 -5.04 -9.27
N VAL A 157 14.04 -4.20 -9.39
CA VAL A 157 14.12 -2.73 -9.32
C VAL A 157 13.12 -2.19 -8.30
N ASN A 158 13.11 -0.87 -8.07
CA ASN A 158 12.34 -0.19 -7.04
C ASN A 158 10.83 -0.55 -7.00
N ASN A 159 10.16 -0.55 -8.14
CA ASN A 159 8.73 -0.90 -8.28
C ASN A 159 8.40 -1.29 -9.73
N ASN A 160 7.20 -1.80 -9.99
CA ASN A 160 6.84 -2.25 -11.34
C ASN A 160 6.80 -1.11 -12.38
N ALA A 161 6.45 0.12 -11.96
CA ALA A 161 6.51 1.27 -12.86
C ALA A 161 7.94 1.52 -13.36
N ALA A 162 8.92 1.43 -12.48
CA ALA A 162 10.34 1.47 -12.82
C ALA A 162 10.76 0.29 -13.70
N ALA A 163 10.18 -0.90 -13.48
CA ALA A 163 10.45 -2.08 -14.31
C ALA A 163 10.00 -1.86 -15.76
N VAL A 164 8.74 -1.46 -15.98
CA VAL A 164 8.20 -1.18 -17.32
C VAL A 164 9.01 -0.08 -18.02
N MET A 165 9.27 1.04 -17.34
CA MET A 165 10.07 2.14 -17.90
C MET A 165 11.47 1.67 -18.30
N LEU A 166 12.14 0.90 -17.44
CA LEU A 166 13.50 0.41 -17.71
C LEU A 166 13.53 -0.58 -18.88
N VAL A 167 12.57 -1.51 -18.92
CA VAL A 167 12.46 -2.49 -20.02
C VAL A 167 12.26 -1.76 -21.34
N LEU A 168 11.30 -0.84 -21.42
CA LEU A 168 11.03 -0.09 -22.64
C LEU A 168 12.23 0.78 -23.07
N LYS A 169 12.88 1.45 -22.10
CA LYS A 169 14.08 2.25 -22.36
C LYS A 169 15.23 1.41 -22.90
N THR A 170 15.41 0.19 -22.38
CA THR A 170 16.51 -0.68 -22.78
C THR A 170 16.27 -1.34 -24.13
N ILE A 171 15.03 -1.76 -24.39
CA ILE A 171 14.70 -2.64 -25.53
C ILE A 171 14.18 -1.88 -26.74
N ALA A 172 13.50 -0.74 -26.53
CA ALA A 172 12.71 -0.08 -27.56
C ALA A 172 12.86 1.45 -27.58
N GLU A 173 13.96 1.99 -27.04
CA GLU A 173 14.29 3.42 -27.22
C GLU A 173 14.37 3.76 -28.72
N ASP A 174 13.70 4.84 -29.12
CA ASP A 174 13.55 5.34 -30.49
C ASP A 174 12.89 4.35 -31.47
N ARG A 175 12.21 3.31 -30.96
CA ARG A 175 11.49 2.31 -31.76
C ARG A 175 10.01 2.29 -31.45
N GLU A 176 9.22 1.84 -32.41
CA GLU A 176 7.78 1.65 -32.24
C GLU A 176 7.49 0.44 -31.35
N VAL A 177 6.65 0.64 -30.33
CA VAL A 177 6.13 -0.43 -29.46
C VAL A 177 4.64 -0.54 -29.68
N ILE A 178 4.22 -1.70 -30.18
CA ILE A 178 2.83 -1.94 -30.55
C ILE A 178 2.05 -2.45 -29.34
N ILE A 179 0.95 -1.78 -29.00
CA ILE A 179 0.08 -2.11 -27.85
C ILE A 179 -1.39 -2.00 -28.23
N ALA A 180 -2.25 -2.84 -27.66
CA ALA A 180 -3.70 -2.71 -27.84
C ALA A 180 -4.25 -1.46 -27.15
N ARG A 181 -5.20 -0.77 -27.79
CA ARG A 181 -5.90 0.38 -27.19
C ARG A 181 -6.56 0.06 -25.86
N GLY A 182 -7.12 -1.14 -25.73
CA GLY A 182 -7.75 -1.64 -24.51
C GLY A 182 -6.79 -1.95 -23.36
N GLU A 183 -5.47 -1.87 -23.58
CA GLU A 183 -4.42 -2.21 -22.61
C GLU A 183 -3.62 -0.95 -22.17
N MET A 184 -3.95 0.24 -22.69
CA MET A 184 -3.35 1.51 -22.26
C MET A 184 -3.95 2.00 -20.94
N VAL A 185 -3.58 1.33 -19.86
CA VAL A 185 -4.20 1.49 -18.54
C VAL A 185 -3.65 2.68 -17.75
N GLU A 186 -4.51 3.26 -16.89
CA GLU A 186 -4.10 4.11 -15.77
C GLU A 186 -4.22 3.29 -14.48
N ILE A 187 -3.11 3.16 -13.72
CA ILE A 187 -3.07 2.41 -12.46
C ILE A 187 -2.77 3.37 -11.32
N GLY A 188 -3.61 3.36 -10.29
CA GLY A 188 -3.50 4.32 -9.19
C GLY A 188 -4.01 5.69 -9.62
N GLY A 189 -3.23 6.75 -9.40
CA GLY A 189 -3.60 8.12 -9.77
C GLY A 189 -2.53 8.89 -10.56
N SER A 190 -1.42 8.25 -10.95
CA SER A 190 -0.32 8.93 -11.63
C SER A 190 0.52 8.04 -12.55
N PHE A 191 0.17 6.76 -12.70
CA PHE A 191 0.88 5.84 -13.59
C PHE A 191 0.01 5.53 -14.79
N ARG A 192 0.42 6.00 -15.96
CA ARG A 192 -0.25 5.78 -17.24
C ARG A 192 0.73 5.15 -18.21
N ILE A 193 0.35 4.01 -18.79
CA ILE A 193 1.20 3.30 -19.75
C ILE A 193 1.68 4.23 -20.89
N PRO A 194 0.82 5.06 -21.53
CA PRO A 194 1.26 5.98 -22.57
C PRO A 194 2.37 6.96 -22.12
N GLU A 195 2.22 7.57 -20.94
CA GLU A 195 3.18 8.55 -20.40
C GLU A 195 4.52 7.87 -20.04
N VAL A 196 4.48 6.63 -19.58
CA VAL A 196 5.67 5.81 -19.28
C VAL A 196 6.40 5.41 -20.56
N MET A 197 5.65 5.02 -21.60
CA MET A 197 6.21 4.72 -22.91
C MET A 197 6.91 5.95 -23.50
N GLU A 198 6.24 7.10 -23.50
CA GLU A 198 6.83 8.36 -23.96
C GLU A 198 8.10 8.72 -23.17
N SER A 199 8.05 8.62 -21.83
CA SER A 199 9.21 8.91 -20.97
C SER A 199 10.38 7.94 -21.17
N SER A 200 10.09 6.71 -21.59
CA SER A 200 11.11 5.71 -21.94
C SER A 200 11.75 5.94 -23.31
N GLY A 201 11.26 6.89 -24.11
CA GLY A 201 11.71 7.09 -25.48
C GLY A 201 11.16 6.06 -26.49
N ALA A 202 10.27 5.17 -26.05
CA ALA A 202 9.54 4.28 -26.94
C ALA A 202 8.44 5.05 -27.68
N ILE A 203 8.26 4.74 -28.96
CA ILE A 203 7.23 5.35 -29.79
C ILE A 203 5.94 4.51 -29.66
N LEU A 204 4.93 5.06 -29.00
CA LEU A 204 3.63 4.40 -28.83
C LEU A 204 2.96 4.13 -30.19
N LYS A 205 2.67 2.86 -30.49
CA LYS A 205 1.91 2.43 -31.67
C LYS A 205 0.67 1.64 -31.26
N GLU A 206 -0.44 2.34 -31.07
CA GLU A 206 -1.70 1.73 -30.63
C GLU A 206 -2.46 1.01 -31.77
N VAL A 207 -3.02 -0.16 -31.46
CA VAL A 207 -3.78 -1.00 -32.41
C VAL A 207 -5.14 -1.48 -31.86
N GLY A 208 -5.99 -1.98 -32.75
CA GLY A 208 -7.30 -2.53 -32.41
C GLY A 208 -8.29 -1.48 -31.91
N SER A 209 -9.25 -1.93 -31.10
CA SER A 209 -10.27 -1.10 -30.45
C SER A 209 -10.22 -1.32 -28.93
N THR A 210 -10.97 -0.51 -28.16
CA THR A 210 -10.98 -0.60 -26.70
C THR A 210 -11.39 -1.97 -26.19
N ASN A 211 -12.43 -2.58 -26.78
CA ASN A 211 -13.01 -3.84 -26.32
C ASN A 211 -12.49 -5.05 -27.10
N LYS A 212 -12.04 -4.88 -28.36
CA LYS A 212 -11.60 -5.96 -29.23
C LYS A 212 -10.28 -5.64 -29.92
N VAL A 213 -9.32 -6.54 -29.77
CA VAL A 213 -8.07 -6.54 -30.54
C VAL A 213 -7.82 -7.95 -31.06
N TYR A 214 -7.41 -8.06 -32.31
CA TYR A 214 -7.08 -9.32 -32.97
C TYR A 214 -5.61 -9.34 -33.36
N LEU A 215 -5.05 -10.54 -33.55
CA LEU A 215 -3.64 -10.70 -33.92
C LEU A 215 -3.29 -9.94 -35.22
N LYS A 216 -4.20 -9.89 -36.19
CA LYS A 216 -4.03 -9.12 -37.43
C LYS A 216 -3.78 -7.62 -37.20
N ASP A 217 -4.34 -7.05 -36.12
CA ASP A 217 -4.22 -5.62 -35.83
C ASP A 217 -2.78 -5.30 -35.42
N TYR A 218 -2.15 -6.20 -34.64
CA TYR A 218 -0.72 -6.13 -34.33
C TYR A 218 0.14 -6.29 -35.59
N LEU A 219 -0.09 -7.36 -36.36
CA LEU A 219 0.73 -7.68 -37.55
C LEU A 219 0.68 -6.60 -38.63
N THR A 220 -0.46 -5.97 -38.84
CA THR A 220 -0.61 -4.87 -39.83
C THR A 220 0.17 -3.62 -39.42
N ALA A 221 0.43 -3.44 -38.12
CA ALA A 221 1.18 -2.31 -37.60
C ALA A 221 2.69 -2.55 -37.56
N VAL A 222 3.16 -3.78 -37.81
CA VAL A 222 4.59 -4.10 -37.87
C VAL A 222 5.23 -3.42 -39.08
N GLY A 223 6.33 -2.72 -38.84
CA GLY A 223 7.15 -2.07 -39.86
C GLY A 223 8.62 -2.03 -39.45
N GLU A 224 9.46 -1.37 -40.27
CA GLU A 224 10.92 -1.34 -40.06
C GLU A 224 11.36 -0.71 -38.73
N LYS A 225 10.50 0.14 -38.13
CA LYS A 225 10.76 0.80 -36.86
C LYS A 225 10.23 0.02 -35.64
N THR A 226 9.51 -1.08 -35.84
CA THR A 226 8.95 -1.84 -34.73
C THR A 226 10.06 -2.50 -33.91
N GLY A 227 10.10 -2.19 -32.61
CA GLY A 227 11.06 -2.74 -31.66
C GLY A 227 10.50 -3.88 -30.82
N ALA A 228 9.23 -3.80 -30.45
CA ALA A 228 8.59 -4.81 -29.60
C ALA A 228 7.06 -4.80 -29.74
N LEU A 229 6.45 -5.92 -29.36
CA LEU A 229 5.04 -5.99 -28.99
C LEU A 229 4.93 -5.88 -27.47
N LEU A 230 4.01 -5.07 -26.99
CA LEU A 230 3.73 -4.89 -25.58
C LEU A 230 2.31 -5.36 -25.26
N LYS A 231 2.22 -6.28 -24.31
CA LYS A 231 0.97 -6.72 -23.70
C LYS A 231 0.89 -6.16 -22.28
N VAL A 232 -0.25 -5.57 -21.91
CA VAL A 232 -0.46 -5.08 -20.53
C VAL A 232 -1.72 -5.69 -19.96
N HIS A 233 -1.58 -6.34 -18.80
CA HIS A 233 -2.71 -6.94 -18.11
C HIS A 233 -3.59 -5.86 -17.45
N THR A 234 -4.91 -5.96 -17.65
CA THR A 234 -5.89 -4.98 -17.13
C THR A 234 -6.17 -5.14 -15.64
N SER A 235 -5.14 -5.07 -14.81
CA SER A 235 -5.16 -5.53 -13.42
C SER A 235 -6.13 -4.79 -12.47
N ASN A 236 -6.58 -3.57 -12.82
CA ASN A 236 -7.41 -2.71 -12.00
C ASN A 236 -8.80 -2.39 -12.58
N TYR A 237 -9.14 -2.90 -13.77
CA TYR A 237 -10.50 -2.83 -14.32
C TYR A 237 -10.77 -4.01 -15.25
N ARG A 238 -12.03 -4.26 -15.61
CA ARG A 238 -12.38 -5.23 -16.65
C ARG A 238 -13.42 -4.62 -17.58
N ILE A 239 -13.29 -4.94 -18.87
CA ILE A 239 -14.31 -4.62 -19.87
C ILE A 239 -15.25 -5.84 -19.97
N GLN A 240 -16.54 -5.63 -19.78
CA GLN A 240 -17.57 -6.68 -19.90
C GLN A 240 -18.38 -6.50 -21.19
N GLY A 241 -18.97 -7.60 -21.71
CA GLY A 241 -19.75 -7.61 -22.95
C GLY A 241 -18.97 -8.22 -24.12
N PHE A 242 -19.07 -7.62 -25.31
CA PHE A 242 -18.38 -8.12 -26.51
C PHE A 242 -16.89 -7.76 -26.49
N THR A 243 -16.07 -8.60 -25.87
CA THR A 243 -14.62 -8.41 -25.77
C THR A 243 -13.82 -9.46 -26.53
N HIS A 244 -12.59 -9.11 -26.92
CA HIS A 244 -11.62 -10.03 -27.51
C HIS A 244 -10.20 -9.52 -27.24
N SER A 245 -9.31 -10.42 -26.85
CA SER A 245 -7.89 -10.17 -26.57
C SER A 245 -7.03 -11.26 -27.20
N VAL A 246 -5.79 -10.92 -27.56
CA VAL A 246 -4.82 -11.88 -28.08
C VAL A 246 -4.13 -12.59 -26.90
N SER A 247 -4.01 -13.91 -26.95
CA SER A 247 -3.29 -14.67 -25.93
C SER A 247 -1.78 -14.46 -26.06
N ALA A 248 -1.03 -14.71 -24.99
CA ALA A 248 0.43 -14.62 -25.04
C ALA A 248 1.02 -15.61 -26.04
N GLU A 249 0.56 -16.85 -26.08
CA GLU A 249 1.03 -17.87 -27.04
C GLU A 249 0.87 -17.42 -28.50
N GLU A 250 -0.30 -16.85 -28.84
CA GLU A 250 -0.57 -16.34 -30.18
C GLU A 250 0.35 -15.15 -30.52
N MET A 251 0.53 -14.23 -29.58
CA MET A 251 1.37 -13.05 -29.74
C MET A 251 2.85 -13.41 -29.90
N VAL A 252 3.37 -14.29 -29.04
CA VAL A 252 4.76 -14.77 -29.06
C VAL A 252 5.07 -15.46 -30.39
N LYS A 253 4.22 -16.41 -30.79
CA LYS A 253 4.39 -17.12 -32.06
C LYS A 253 4.46 -16.16 -33.25
N ALA A 254 3.59 -15.16 -33.28
CA ALA A 254 3.55 -14.17 -34.35
C ALA A 254 4.76 -13.23 -34.30
N ALA A 255 5.14 -12.74 -33.12
CA ALA A 255 6.27 -11.84 -32.94
C ALA A 255 7.58 -12.48 -33.40
N HIS A 256 7.83 -13.73 -33.02
CA HIS A 256 9.07 -14.45 -33.37
C HIS A 256 9.16 -14.75 -34.87
N GLN A 257 8.04 -14.88 -35.59
CA GLN A 257 8.05 -14.97 -37.07
C GLN A 257 8.51 -13.68 -37.75
N HIS A 258 8.47 -12.56 -37.02
CA HIS A 258 8.90 -11.23 -37.47
C HIS A 258 10.16 -10.74 -36.75
N ASP A 259 10.88 -11.63 -36.04
CA ASP A 259 12.07 -11.29 -35.25
C ASP A 259 11.84 -10.19 -34.17
N LEU A 260 10.60 -10.08 -33.66
CA LEU A 260 10.20 -9.12 -32.65
C LEU A 260 10.23 -9.70 -31.23
N VAL A 261 10.51 -8.84 -30.25
CA VAL A 261 10.46 -9.14 -28.82
C VAL A 261 9.03 -8.95 -28.30
N VAL A 262 8.57 -9.85 -27.42
CA VAL A 262 7.33 -9.67 -26.68
C VAL A 262 7.61 -9.30 -25.22
N ILE A 263 7.07 -8.16 -24.81
CA ILE A 263 7.14 -7.66 -23.44
C ILE A 263 5.74 -7.76 -22.84
N GLU A 264 5.64 -8.27 -21.61
CA GLU A 264 4.39 -8.26 -20.85
C GLU A 264 4.54 -7.53 -19.51
N ASP A 265 3.62 -6.60 -19.24
CA ASP A 265 3.36 -6.11 -17.89
C ASP A 265 2.15 -6.85 -17.31
N LEU A 266 2.44 -7.91 -16.56
CA LEU A 266 1.42 -8.66 -15.84
C LEU A 266 0.93 -7.87 -14.61
N GLY A 267 1.84 -7.13 -13.98
CA GLY A 267 1.56 -6.20 -12.90
C GLY A 267 1.16 -6.81 -11.55
N SER A 268 0.31 -7.85 -11.53
CA SER A 268 -0.33 -8.45 -10.35
C SER A 268 0.64 -9.25 -9.47
N GLY A 269 1.64 -9.89 -10.08
CA GLY A 269 2.62 -10.74 -9.40
C GLY A 269 2.05 -12.05 -8.87
N ILE A 270 1.04 -12.60 -9.56
CA ILE A 270 0.46 -13.90 -9.20
C ILE A 270 1.40 -15.04 -9.61
N LEU A 271 1.82 -15.85 -8.62
CA LEU A 271 2.73 -16.98 -8.84
C LEU A 271 2.03 -18.34 -8.88
N PHE A 272 0.76 -18.42 -8.50
CA PHE A 272 -0.02 -19.66 -8.47
C PHE A 272 -1.50 -19.35 -8.66
N ASP A 273 -2.24 -20.35 -9.15
CA ASP A 273 -3.67 -20.22 -9.42
C ASP A 273 -4.50 -20.09 -8.13
N LEU A 274 -5.39 -19.10 -8.11
CA LEU A 274 -6.30 -18.81 -7.00
C LEU A 274 -7.73 -19.34 -7.25
N SER A 275 -7.96 -20.05 -8.36
CA SER A 275 -9.27 -20.55 -8.77
C SER A 275 -9.93 -21.45 -7.71
N GLU A 276 -9.13 -22.31 -7.08
CA GLU A 276 -9.55 -23.20 -5.99
C GLU A 276 -10.06 -22.44 -4.75
N TYR A 277 -9.75 -21.15 -4.63
CA TYR A 277 -10.16 -20.26 -3.54
C TYR A 277 -11.32 -19.34 -3.92
N GLY A 278 -11.98 -19.59 -5.04
CA GLY A 278 -13.18 -18.88 -5.48
C GLY A 278 -12.92 -17.59 -6.27
N LEU A 279 -11.68 -17.39 -6.73
CA LEU A 279 -11.35 -16.34 -7.69
C LEU A 279 -11.43 -16.88 -9.13
N PRO A 280 -11.64 -16.03 -10.15
CA PRO A 280 -11.51 -16.46 -11.53
C PRO A 280 -10.05 -16.76 -11.84
N GLU A 281 -9.84 -17.51 -12.91
CA GLU A 281 -8.52 -17.77 -13.45
C GLU A 281 -7.85 -16.44 -13.86
N GLU A 282 -6.59 -16.28 -13.48
CA GLU A 282 -5.73 -15.19 -13.92
C GLU A 282 -4.38 -15.77 -14.34
N PRO A 283 -3.75 -15.21 -15.38
CA PRO A 283 -2.47 -15.70 -15.84
C PRO A 283 -1.40 -15.56 -14.77
N THR A 284 -0.71 -16.67 -14.47
CA THR A 284 0.44 -16.67 -13.57
C THR A 284 1.72 -16.30 -14.30
N VAL A 285 2.67 -15.74 -13.54
CA VAL A 285 4.01 -15.43 -14.07
C VAL A 285 4.64 -16.64 -14.75
N LYS A 286 4.44 -17.85 -14.18
CA LYS A 286 5.01 -19.08 -14.72
C LYS A 286 4.36 -19.50 -16.03
N GLU A 287 3.04 -19.41 -16.13
CA GLU A 287 2.32 -19.73 -17.37
C GLU A 287 2.74 -18.82 -18.52
N GLU A 288 2.83 -17.51 -18.27
CA GLU A 288 3.21 -16.55 -19.30
C GLU A 288 4.68 -16.71 -19.76
N ILE A 289 5.58 -17.04 -18.83
CA ILE A 289 6.97 -17.40 -19.20
C ILE A 289 7.02 -18.68 -20.02
N LEU A 290 6.22 -19.70 -19.68
CA LEU A 290 6.13 -20.95 -20.45
C LEU A 290 5.47 -20.76 -21.83
N ALA A 291 4.56 -19.79 -21.96
CA ALA A 291 3.99 -19.36 -23.24
C ALA A 291 5.03 -18.70 -24.17
N GLY A 292 6.21 -18.35 -23.63
CA GLY A 292 7.37 -17.89 -24.38
C GLY A 292 7.55 -16.37 -24.40
N ILE A 293 6.89 -15.64 -23.50
CA ILE A 293 7.12 -14.21 -23.29
C ILE A 293 8.60 -13.95 -23.03
N ASP A 294 9.17 -12.99 -23.75
CA ASP A 294 10.61 -12.72 -23.71
C ASP A 294 11.03 -11.96 -22.45
N ILE A 295 10.18 -11.03 -22.00
CA ILE A 295 10.38 -10.19 -20.82
C ILE A 295 9.02 -9.96 -20.14
N LEU A 296 8.90 -10.34 -18.88
CA LEU A 296 7.70 -10.16 -18.08
C LEU A 296 8.00 -9.32 -16.83
N THR A 297 7.15 -8.34 -16.54
CA THR A 297 7.25 -7.47 -15.37
C THR A 297 6.06 -7.59 -14.42
N PHE A 298 6.32 -7.52 -13.11
CA PHE A 298 5.26 -7.52 -12.09
C PHE A 298 5.66 -6.86 -10.76
N SER A 299 4.65 -6.55 -9.93
CA SER A 299 4.84 -5.95 -8.60
C SER A 299 5.09 -7.00 -7.51
N GLY A 300 6.02 -6.72 -6.59
CA GLY A 300 6.28 -7.57 -5.42
C GLY A 300 5.30 -7.39 -4.25
N ASP A 301 4.60 -6.26 -4.16
CA ASP A 301 3.71 -5.91 -3.03
C ASP A 301 2.22 -6.07 -3.34
N LYS A 302 1.88 -6.84 -4.37
CA LYS A 302 0.51 -7.23 -4.71
C LYS A 302 0.27 -8.69 -4.33
N LEU A 303 -0.09 -9.56 -5.28
CA LEU A 303 -0.44 -10.95 -4.99
C LEU A 303 0.76 -11.82 -4.59
N LEU A 304 1.99 -11.36 -4.84
CA LEU A 304 3.20 -11.99 -4.29
C LEU A 304 3.27 -11.91 -2.75
N GLY A 305 2.60 -10.93 -2.13
CA GLY A 305 2.64 -10.76 -0.66
C GLY A 305 4.03 -10.39 -0.11
N GLY A 306 4.87 -9.76 -0.94
CA GLY A 306 6.21 -9.29 -0.59
C GLY A 306 6.28 -7.78 -0.37
N PRO A 307 7.50 -7.23 -0.30
CA PRO A 307 7.73 -5.79 -0.23
C PRO A 307 7.51 -5.13 -1.60
N GLN A 308 7.49 -3.79 -1.63
CA GLN A 308 7.46 -3.06 -2.90
C GLN A 308 8.69 -3.41 -3.73
N ALA A 309 8.47 -3.94 -4.92
CA ALA A 309 9.53 -4.26 -5.87
C ALA A 309 8.94 -4.30 -7.28
N GLY A 310 9.78 -3.98 -8.28
CA GLY A 310 9.52 -4.28 -9.67
C GLY A 310 10.36 -5.48 -10.05
N ILE A 311 9.71 -6.58 -10.41
CA ILE A 311 10.41 -7.81 -10.75
C ILE A 311 10.35 -7.97 -12.25
N ILE A 312 11.51 -8.21 -12.86
CA ILE A 312 11.66 -8.45 -14.30
C ILE A 312 12.21 -9.86 -14.45
N VAL A 313 11.48 -10.73 -15.13
CA VAL A 313 11.89 -12.11 -15.43
C VAL A 313 11.80 -12.35 -16.94
N GLY A 314 12.64 -13.23 -17.49
CA GLY A 314 12.60 -13.51 -18.92
C GLY A 314 13.87 -14.18 -19.43
N ARG A 315 14.16 -14.00 -20.72
CA ARG A 315 15.36 -14.56 -21.37
C ARG A 315 16.64 -13.88 -20.93
N GLU A 316 17.71 -14.65 -20.75
CA GLU A 316 19.00 -14.17 -20.24
C GLU A 316 19.57 -13.03 -21.11
N LYS A 317 19.44 -13.15 -22.44
CA LYS A 317 19.87 -12.12 -23.39
C LYS A 317 19.32 -10.73 -23.04
N PHE A 318 18.03 -10.63 -22.74
CA PHE A 318 17.37 -9.35 -22.49
C PHE A 318 17.59 -8.87 -21.06
N ILE A 319 17.54 -9.78 -20.08
CA ILE A 319 17.80 -9.44 -18.67
C ILE A 319 19.24 -8.93 -18.50
N SER A 320 20.23 -9.54 -19.16
CA SER A 320 21.62 -9.05 -19.17
C SER A 320 21.75 -7.63 -19.74
N GLN A 321 21.01 -7.28 -20.79
CA GLN A 321 21.00 -5.91 -21.33
C GLN A 321 20.40 -4.92 -20.33
N ILE A 322 19.29 -5.31 -19.69
CA ILE A 322 18.61 -4.50 -18.66
C ILE A 322 19.55 -4.26 -17.47
N GLU A 323 20.26 -5.29 -17.00
CA GLU A 323 21.20 -5.19 -15.88
C GLU A 323 22.37 -4.23 -16.14
N GLN A 324 22.81 -4.12 -17.39
CA GLN A 324 23.89 -3.24 -17.82
C GLN A 324 23.43 -1.79 -18.06
N HIS A 325 22.12 -1.55 -18.16
CA HIS A 325 21.58 -0.23 -18.46
C HIS A 325 21.87 0.77 -17.33
N PRO A 326 22.36 2.00 -17.61
CA PRO A 326 22.74 2.97 -16.56
C PRO A 326 21.63 3.31 -15.55
N LEU A 327 20.37 3.31 -15.97
CA LEU A 327 19.22 3.55 -15.08
C LEU A 327 19.07 2.48 -14.00
N MET A 328 19.64 1.28 -14.15
CA MET A 328 19.66 0.27 -13.09
C MET A 328 20.23 0.81 -11.79
N ARG A 329 21.20 1.74 -11.86
CA ARG A 329 21.79 2.34 -10.67
C ARG A 329 20.82 3.29 -9.96
N ALA A 330 19.98 4.00 -10.70
CA ALA A 330 18.99 4.93 -10.17
C ALA A 330 17.75 4.19 -9.64
N LEU A 331 17.36 3.10 -10.30
CA LEU A 331 16.20 2.28 -9.95
C LEU A 331 16.53 1.11 -9.01
N ARG A 332 17.78 1.08 -8.53
CA ARG A 332 18.31 0.02 -7.67
C ARG A 332 17.51 -0.08 -6.39
N VAL A 333 17.02 -1.27 -6.10
CA VAL A 333 16.30 -1.58 -4.85
C VAL A 333 17.22 -1.50 -3.63
N ASP A 334 16.68 -1.19 -2.45
CA ASP A 334 17.45 -1.10 -1.20
C ASP A 334 17.66 -2.46 -0.52
N LYS A 335 18.47 -2.48 0.57
CA LYS A 335 18.84 -3.71 1.28
C LYS A 335 17.67 -4.36 2.03
N MET A 336 16.73 -3.56 2.55
CA MET A 336 15.58 -4.05 3.31
C MET A 336 14.59 -4.73 2.38
N THR A 337 14.30 -4.12 1.24
CA THR A 337 13.43 -4.73 0.24
C THR A 337 14.00 -6.05 -0.29
N LEU A 338 15.32 -6.14 -0.55
CA LEU A 338 15.94 -7.42 -0.95
C LEU A 338 15.85 -8.48 0.15
N ALA A 339 16.13 -8.12 1.40
CA ALA A 339 16.03 -9.02 2.54
C ALA A 339 14.61 -9.57 2.72
N ALA A 340 13.60 -8.69 2.63
CA ALA A 340 12.20 -9.09 2.72
C ALA A 340 11.78 -9.96 1.53
N LEU A 341 12.14 -9.55 0.31
CA LEU A 341 11.77 -10.28 -0.91
C LEU A 341 12.39 -11.67 -0.93
N GLU A 342 13.65 -11.82 -0.53
CA GLU A 342 14.32 -13.12 -0.44
C GLU A 342 13.56 -14.09 0.46
N GLU A 343 13.20 -13.66 1.68
CA GLU A 343 12.46 -14.51 2.62
C GLU A 343 11.04 -14.80 2.16
N THR A 344 10.36 -13.82 1.54
CA THR A 344 9.04 -14.04 0.94
C THR A 344 9.11 -15.09 -0.17
N LEU A 345 10.07 -14.98 -1.09
CA LEU A 345 10.23 -15.94 -2.19
C LEU A 345 10.58 -17.35 -1.69
N LYS A 346 11.40 -17.49 -0.63
CA LYS A 346 11.71 -18.80 -0.03
C LYS A 346 10.45 -19.56 0.41
N LEU A 347 9.45 -18.85 0.93
CA LEU A 347 8.19 -19.47 1.36
C LEU A 347 7.47 -20.16 0.19
N TYR A 348 7.60 -19.64 -1.04
CA TYR A 348 6.94 -20.21 -2.21
C TYR A 348 7.49 -21.56 -2.68
N TYR A 349 8.64 -22.03 -2.17
CA TYR A 349 9.07 -23.41 -2.40
C TYR A 349 8.10 -24.44 -1.79
N ASN A 350 7.32 -24.03 -0.78
CA ASN A 350 6.23 -24.81 -0.23
C ASN A 350 4.96 -23.96 -0.23
N LEU A 351 4.07 -24.19 -1.20
CA LEU A 351 2.86 -23.39 -1.34
C LEU A 351 1.98 -23.42 -0.09
N GLU A 352 1.85 -24.55 0.61
CA GLU A 352 1.09 -24.62 1.86
C GLU A 352 1.68 -23.70 2.94
N GLU A 353 3.01 -23.63 3.02
CA GLU A 353 3.71 -22.74 3.94
C GLU A 353 3.51 -21.27 3.54
N ALA A 354 3.62 -20.94 2.25
CA ALA A 354 3.36 -19.60 1.73
C ALA A 354 1.94 -19.13 2.08
N LEU A 355 0.93 -19.97 1.84
CA LEU A 355 -0.48 -19.67 2.16
C LEU A 355 -0.71 -19.45 3.66
N GLN A 356 0.06 -20.08 4.54
CA GLN A 356 -0.09 -19.94 5.98
C GLN A 356 0.69 -18.76 6.56
N LYS A 357 1.89 -18.47 6.03
CA LYS A 357 2.84 -17.50 6.58
C LYS A 357 2.79 -16.14 5.93
N ILE A 358 2.47 -16.04 4.64
CA ILE A 358 2.32 -14.75 3.95
C ILE A 358 0.94 -14.19 4.30
N PRO A 359 0.83 -13.09 5.08
CA PRO A 359 -0.45 -12.66 5.63
C PRO A 359 -1.46 -12.26 4.55
N THR A 360 -1.01 -11.68 3.45
CA THR A 360 -1.86 -11.37 2.29
C THR A 360 -2.50 -12.65 1.71
N LEU A 361 -1.70 -13.68 1.44
CA LEU A 361 -2.22 -14.95 0.90
C LEU A 361 -3.15 -15.64 1.89
N LYS A 362 -2.76 -15.65 3.17
CA LYS A 362 -3.59 -16.23 4.24
C LYS A 362 -4.98 -15.62 4.30
N ILE A 363 -5.07 -14.29 4.19
CA ILE A 363 -6.38 -13.61 4.18
C ILE A 363 -7.11 -13.91 2.87
N LEU A 364 -6.43 -13.99 1.72
CA LEU A 364 -7.09 -14.33 0.46
C LEU A 364 -7.71 -15.73 0.51
N THR A 365 -6.98 -16.71 1.03
CA THR A 365 -7.37 -18.14 0.98
C THR A 365 -8.14 -18.65 2.20
N GLU A 366 -8.26 -17.85 3.27
CA GLU A 366 -9.06 -18.29 4.44
C GLU A 366 -10.56 -18.38 4.13
N LYS A 367 -11.24 -19.35 4.73
CA LYS A 367 -12.69 -19.50 4.62
C LYS A 367 -13.44 -18.41 5.40
N ALA A 368 -14.62 -18.03 4.91
CA ALA A 368 -15.47 -16.97 5.49
C ALA A 368 -15.81 -17.22 6.97
N GLU A 369 -15.95 -18.48 7.39
CA GLU A 369 -16.27 -18.86 8.77
C GLU A 369 -15.22 -18.38 9.78
N LYS A 370 -13.96 -18.21 9.37
CA LYS A 370 -12.92 -17.63 10.22
C LYS A 370 -13.19 -16.14 10.50
N ALA A 371 -13.72 -15.39 9.54
CA ALA A 371 -14.17 -14.02 9.76
C ALA A 371 -15.38 -13.98 10.71
N LYS A 372 -16.31 -14.95 10.58
CA LYS A 372 -17.47 -15.06 11.48
C LYS A 372 -17.06 -15.26 12.94
N ILE A 373 -16.14 -16.20 13.19
CA ILE A 373 -15.61 -16.47 14.55
C ILE A 373 -14.95 -15.21 15.12
N ARG A 374 -14.18 -14.47 14.32
CA ARG A 374 -13.60 -13.18 14.72
C ARG A 374 -14.68 -12.14 15.05
N ALA A 375 -15.78 -12.10 14.30
CA ALA A 375 -16.89 -11.18 14.53
C ALA A 375 -17.63 -11.48 15.84
N GLU A 376 -17.84 -12.76 16.14
CA GLU A 376 -18.43 -13.23 17.41
C GLU A 376 -17.56 -12.85 18.61
N LYS A 377 -16.24 -13.09 18.50
CA LYS A 377 -15.27 -12.69 19.53
C LYS A 377 -15.22 -11.18 19.74
N LEU A 378 -15.23 -10.39 18.66
CA LEU A 378 -15.24 -8.94 18.74
C LEU A 378 -16.52 -8.44 19.42
N LYS A 379 -17.68 -8.95 18.98
CA LYS A 379 -18.98 -8.58 19.55
C LYS A 379 -19.05 -8.83 21.05
N ALA A 380 -18.51 -9.96 21.52
CA ALA A 380 -18.48 -10.30 22.95
C ALA A 380 -17.65 -9.34 23.82
N LYS A 381 -16.80 -8.50 23.22
CA LYS A 381 -15.94 -7.54 23.91
C LYS A 381 -16.45 -6.10 23.83
N ILE A 382 -17.57 -5.86 23.16
CA ILE A 382 -18.13 -4.53 22.97
C ILE A 382 -19.19 -4.24 24.02
N GLU A 383 -19.06 -3.09 24.65
CA GLU A 383 -20.01 -2.55 25.62
C GLU A 383 -20.99 -1.64 24.88
N ALA A 384 -22.08 -2.21 24.38
CA ALA A 384 -23.05 -1.47 23.59
C ALA A 384 -23.88 -0.52 24.49
N PRO A 385 -23.84 0.81 24.27
CA PRO A 385 -24.71 1.74 24.97
C PRO A 385 -26.17 1.58 24.51
N ALA A 386 -27.11 2.13 25.28
CA ALA A 386 -28.51 2.13 24.93
C ALA A 386 -28.72 2.85 23.57
N GLY A 387 -29.47 2.22 22.66
CA GLY A 387 -29.74 2.76 21.33
C GLY A 387 -28.73 2.38 20.24
N VAL A 388 -27.63 1.69 20.59
CA VAL A 388 -26.66 1.17 19.60
C VAL A 388 -26.79 -0.34 19.49
N LYS A 389 -26.91 -0.85 18.26
CA LYS A 389 -27.08 -2.27 17.99
C LYS A 389 -25.91 -2.83 17.19
N PHE A 390 -25.34 -3.93 17.68
CA PHE A 390 -24.29 -4.68 17.02
C PHE A 390 -24.81 -6.00 16.45
N THR A 391 -24.74 -6.15 15.13
CA THR A 391 -25.24 -7.34 14.42
C THR A 391 -24.14 -7.94 13.56
N ILE A 392 -23.98 -9.27 13.62
CA ILE A 392 -23.09 -9.98 12.72
C ILE A 392 -23.85 -10.20 11.42
N ILE A 393 -23.28 -9.73 10.31
CA ILE A 393 -23.88 -9.84 8.98
C ILE A 393 -22.92 -10.53 8.02
N GLU A 394 -23.47 -11.12 6.96
CA GLU A 394 -22.67 -11.50 5.80
C GLU A 394 -22.15 -10.24 5.12
N SER A 395 -20.92 -10.29 4.64
CA SER A 395 -20.23 -9.19 3.96
C SER A 395 -19.43 -9.73 2.79
N GLU A 396 -19.00 -8.81 1.93
CA GLU A 396 -18.15 -9.09 0.79
C GLU A 396 -16.85 -8.30 0.93
N ALA A 397 -15.75 -9.03 1.14
CA ALA A 397 -14.41 -8.47 1.12
C ALA A 397 -13.90 -8.38 -0.32
N LYS A 398 -13.05 -7.39 -0.61
CA LYS A 398 -12.47 -7.17 -1.94
C LYS A 398 -10.98 -7.47 -1.93
N VAL A 399 -10.46 -7.97 -3.05
CA VAL A 399 -9.01 -8.14 -3.24
C VAL A 399 -8.33 -6.76 -3.19
N GLY A 400 -8.73 -5.81 -4.05
CA GLY A 400 -8.10 -4.48 -4.12
C GLY A 400 -6.76 -4.47 -4.86
N GLY A 401 -6.05 -3.34 -4.86
CA GLY A 401 -4.61 -3.31 -5.16
C GLY A 401 -4.18 -3.49 -6.61
N GLY A 402 -5.11 -3.43 -7.57
CA GLY A 402 -4.78 -3.68 -8.98
C GLY A 402 -4.46 -5.15 -9.23
N ALA A 403 -5.30 -6.04 -8.68
CA ALA A 403 -5.60 -7.39 -9.17
C ALA A 403 -7.08 -7.68 -8.86
N TYR A 404 -7.76 -8.50 -9.67
CA TYR A 404 -9.15 -8.94 -9.45
C TYR A 404 -10.15 -7.80 -9.13
N PRO A 405 -10.34 -6.82 -10.02
CA PRO A 405 -11.07 -5.58 -9.71
C PRO A 405 -12.57 -5.77 -9.46
N LEU A 406 -13.17 -6.85 -9.95
CA LEU A 406 -14.60 -7.15 -9.82
C LEU A 406 -14.91 -8.22 -8.78
N ASN A 407 -13.89 -8.90 -8.24
CA ASN A 407 -14.10 -10.09 -7.44
C ASN A 407 -14.18 -9.78 -5.95
N THR A 408 -15.09 -10.48 -5.30
CA THR A 408 -15.31 -10.42 -3.87
C THR A 408 -15.15 -11.80 -3.24
N PHE A 409 -14.78 -11.81 -1.97
CA PHE A 409 -14.81 -12.99 -1.13
C PHE A 409 -15.96 -12.88 -0.15
N LYS A 410 -16.65 -13.99 0.07
CA LYS A 410 -17.59 -14.12 1.18
C LYS A 410 -16.83 -13.86 2.49
N SER A 411 -17.42 -13.03 3.34
CA SER A 411 -16.90 -12.62 4.64
C SER A 411 -18.05 -12.46 5.63
N TYR A 412 -17.68 -12.16 6.87
CA TYR A 412 -18.60 -11.72 7.92
C TYR A 412 -18.09 -10.42 8.51
N ALA A 413 -19.02 -9.53 8.78
CA ALA A 413 -18.75 -8.23 9.38
C ALA A 413 -19.54 -8.05 10.67
N LEU A 414 -19.02 -7.18 11.54
CA LEU A 414 -19.79 -6.61 12.62
C LEU A 414 -20.36 -5.28 12.15
N ALA A 415 -21.68 -5.24 11.96
CA ALA A 415 -22.42 -4.03 11.60
C ALA A 415 -22.88 -3.30 12.86
N VAL A 416 -22.75 -1.98 12.84
CA VAL A 416 -23.18 -1.08 13.91
C VAL A 416 -24.26 -0.16 13.39
N GLU A 417 -25.40 -0.20 14.05
CA GLU A 417 -26.50 0.75 13.89
C GLU A 417 -26.44 1.73 15.05
N THR A 418 -26.18 3.00 14.76
CA THR A 418 -25.84 4.02 15.76
C THR A 418 -27.03 4.90 16.19
N GLY A 419 -28.26 4.53 15.82
CA GLY A 419 -29.47 5.28 16.14
C GLY A 419 -29.44 6.69 15.54
N ASP A 420 -29.64 7.71 16.38
CA ASP A 420 -29.63 9.13 15.97
C ASP A 420 -28.23 9.68 15.66
N LEU A 421 -27.16 8.90 15.91
CA LEU A 421 -25.80 9.33 15.66
C LEU A 421 -25.39 9.10 14.21
N SER A 422 -24.84 10.13 13.57
CA SER A 422 -24.17 10.04 12.27
C SER A 422 -23.04 8.98 12.26
N PRO A 423 -23.14 7.95 11.40
CA PRO A 423 -22.08 6.99 11.15
C PRO A 423 -20.74 7.66 10.79
N GLU A 424 -20.78 8.76 10.04
CA GLU A 424 -19.62 9.53 9.61
C GLU A 424 -18.83 10.08 10.79
N LYS A 425 -19.53 10.61 11.81
CA LYS A 425 -18.89 11.14 13.02
C LYS A 425 -18.17 10.04 13.79
N PHE A 426 -18.78 8.86 13.91
CA PHE A 426 -18.16 7.71 14.58
C PHE A 426 -16.91 7.23 13.82
N VAL A 427 -17.02 7.04 12.51
CA VAL A 427 -15.87 6.61 11.68
C VAL A 427 -14.78 7.68 11.65
N TYR A 428 -15.13 8.97 11.65
CA TYR A 428 -14.17 10.05 11.79
C TYR A 428 -13.38 9.93 13.10
N LYS A 429 -14.07 9.72 14.23
CA LYS A 429 -13.44 9.55 15.55
C LYS A 429 -12.52 8.33 15.61
N LEU A 430 -12.91 7.21 15.02
CA LEU A 430 -12.04 6.03 14.89
C LEU A 430 -10.71 6.33 14.18
N ARG A 431 -10.73 7.22 13.17
CA ARG A 431 -9.50 7.63 12.47
C ARG A 431 -8.61 8.57 13.28
N GLN A 432 -9.16 9.25 14.30
CA GLN A 432 -8.41 10.16 15.19
C GLN A 432 -7.73 9.43 16.36
N LEU A 433 -7.98 8.13 16.53
CA LEU A 433 -7.34 7.34 17.58
C LEU A 433 -5.82 7.22 17.36
N LYS A 434 -5.11 6.87 18.44
CA LYS A 434 -3.66 6.61 18.40
C LYS A 434 -3.31 5.52 17.38
N THR A 435 -4.07 4.43 17.38
CA THR A 435 -4.13 3.45 16.29
C THR A 435 -5.43 3.69 15.53
N PRO A 436 -5.39 4.33 14.35
CA PRO A 436 -6.58 4.54 13.55
C PRO A 436 -7.25 3.22 13.15
N VAL A 437 -8.58 3.18 13.24
CA VAL A 437 -9.39 2.07 12.72
C VAL A 437 -10.07 2.51 11.45
N ILE A 438 -9.88 1.75 10.38
CA ILE A 438 -10.50 2.00 9.07
C ILE A 438 -11.65 1.03 8.90
N SER A 439 -12.88 1.52 9.01
CA SER A 439 -14.11 0.80 8.66
C SER A 439 -14.75 1.43 7.41
N ARG A 440 -15.84 0.83 6.92
CA ARG A 440 -16.63 1.39 5.82
C ARG A 440 -18.06 1.67 6.26
N ILE A 441 -18.71 2.62 5.61
CA ILE A 441 -20.14 2.90 5.80
C ILE A 441 -20.88 2.30 4.61
N GLN A 442 -21.96 1.57 4.87
CA GLN A 442 -22.84 1.01 3.83
C GLN A 442 -24.28 1.03 4.34
N ASN A 443 -25.19 1.64 3.56
CA ASN A 443 -26.61 1.74 3.91
C ASN A 443 -26.84 2.30 5.34
N GLU A 444 -26.16 3.39 5.68
CA GLU A 444 -26.17 4.01 7.02
C GLU A 444 -25.61 3.12 8.17
N LEU A 445 -25.05 1.95 7.88
CA LEU A 445 -24.40 1.09 8.87
C LEU A 445 -22.89 1.23 8.82
N ILE A 446 -22.26 1.22 9.99
CA ILE A 446 -20.80 1.11 10.10
C ILE A 446 -20.44 -0.37 10.04
N ILE A 447 -19.63 -0.73 9.06
CA ILE A 447 -19.22 -2.10 8.79
C ILE A 447 -17.76 -2.27 9.16
N PHE A 448 -17.51 -3.11 10.16
CA PHE A 448 -16.19 -3.68 10.42
C PHE A 448 -16.15 -5.05 9.75
N ASP A 449 -15.52 -5.17 8.58
CA ASP A 449 -15.34 -6.46 7.91
C ASP A 449 -14.16 -7.20 8.54
N LEU A 450 -14.44 -8.39 9.09
CA LEU A 450 -13.44 -9.10 9.87
C LEU A 450 -12.43 -9.83 9.00
N LYS A 451 -12.60 -9.95 7.68
CA LYS A 451 -11.61 -10.62 6.79
C LYS A 451 -10.23 -10.01 6.97
N THR A 452 -10.13 -8.68 7.04
CA THR A 452 -8.86 -7.94 7.13
C THR A 452 -8.40 -7.62 8.56
N VAL A 453 -9.10 -8.11 9.59
CA VAL A 453 -8.75 -7.91 11.01
C VAL A 453 -8.11 -9.17 11.58
N PHE A 454 -6.83 -9.13 11.94
CA PHE A 454 -6.16 -10.31 12.50
C PHE A 454 -6.63 -10.62 13.93
N GLU A 455 -6.53 -11.89 14.33
CA GLU A 455 -6.91 -12.35 15.67
C GLU A 455 -6.25 -11.54 16.80
N HIS A 456 -4.97 -11.21 16.66
CA HIS A 456 -4.23 -10.44 17.66
C HIS A 456 -4.67 -8.96 17.75
N GLN A 457 -5.47 -8.47 16.79
CA GLN A 457 -5.97 -7.09 16.77
C GLN A 457 -7.36 -6.95 17.40
N LEU A 458 -8.05 -8.06 17.70
CA LEU A 458 -9.44 -8.01 18.19
C LEU A 458 -9.57 -7.25 19.51
N GLU A 459 -8.61 -7.42 20.42
CA GLU A 459 -8.60 -6.70 21.70
C GLU A 459 -8.45 -5.20 21.50
N GLU A 460 -7.46 -4.79 20.71
CA GLU A 460 -7.18 -3.38 20.41
C GLU A 460 -8.36 -2.73 19.65
N LEU A 461 -9.00 -3.48 18.76
CA LEU A 461 -10.19 -3.03 18.03
C LEU A 461 -11.38 -2.84 18.97
N ALA A 462 -11.64 -3.78 19.89
CA ALA A 462 -12.72 -3.66 20.86
C ALA A 462 -12.52 -2.43 21.77
N ILE A 463 -11.31 -2.24 22.30
CA ILE A 463 -10.95 -1.06 23.10
C ILE A 463 -11.18 0.23 22.31
N SER A 464 -10.79 0.25 21.04
CA SER A 464 -10.97 1.41 20.15
C SER A 464 -12.45 1.73 19.92
N ILE A 465 -13.28 0.71 19.69
CA ILE A 465 -14.73 0.86 19.50
C ILE A 465 -15.38 1.36 20.80
N ASN A 466 -15.12 0.72 21.94
CA ASN A 466 -15.70 1.12 23.23
C ASN A 466 -15.30 2.54 23.63
N LYS A 467 -14.04 2.94 23.35
CA LYS A 467 -13.60 4.31 23.59
C LYS A 467 -14.39 5.32 22.77
N VAL A 468 -14.60 5.07 21.47
CA VAL A 468 -15.37 5.99 20.63
C VAL A 468 -16.85 5.98 21.02
N LEU A 469 -17.41 4.82 21.41
CA LEU A 469 -18.78 4.77 21.96
C LEU A 469 -18.90 5.67 23.18
N ALA A 470 -18.01 5.57 24.16
CA ALA A 470 -18.04 6.38 25.38
C ALA A 470 -17.73 7.88 25.18
N GLU A 471 -17.08 8.26 24.08
CA GLU A 471 -16.87 9.67 23.72
C GLU A 471 -18.08 10.30 23.03
N VAL A 472 -18.96 9.46 22.48
CA VAL A 472 -19.99 9.86 21.54
C VAL A 472 -21.41 9.66 22.10
N PHE A 473 -21.57 8.69 23.02
CA PHE A 473 -22.75 8.42 23.85
C PHE A 473 -22.38 8.62 25.32
#